data_AF-A0A955XE44-F1
#
_entry.id   AF-A0A955XE44-F1
#
_cell.length_a   1.000
_cell.length_b   1.000
_cell.length_c   1.000
_cell.angle_alpha   90.00
_cell.angle_beta   90.00
_cell.angle_gamma   90.00
#
_symmetry.space_group_name_H-M   'P 1'
#
loop_
_entity.id
_entity.type
_entity.pdbx_description
1 polymer ?
#
loop_
_entity_poly.entity_id
_entity_poly.type
_entity_poly.pdbx_seq_one_letter_code
_entity_poly.pdbx_strand_id
1 'polypeptide(L)'
;MRQERLIRSTTLALALLLPVTTGCVAEWHDDGDGWWHDDPWEQCDWDEEWDPVACECVPDSSNTNNNNNGSNNNNNSSNNNNHSNNNNSSNNNNNNNNPNPNCPDPMSAIYLSTDAGVCSMIEFTCPEGFESFSLEGCGCGCDEVAALDPCPDLTDPSVLLVSTDAQVCGKVEFQCPEGNEQFHASCGCGCIEPPPEPQCPDINDPTVHYLNTDPAVCAVITFSCNAGCIQFNNECGCGCIEPQ
;
A
#
# COMPACT_ATOMS: atom_id res chain seq x y z
N MET A 1 -27.01 64.06 3.71
CA MET A 1 -27.16 63.59 2.31
C MET A 1 -26.19 62.45 2.12
N ARG A 2 -26.66 61.20 2.21
CA ARG A 2 -25.86 59.97 2.09
C ARG A 2 -25.62 59.71 0.60
N GLN A 3 -24.36 59.56 0.19
CA GLN A 3 -24.00 59.03 -1.11
C GLN A 3 -23.77 57.52 -0.98
N GLU A 4 -24.59 56.74 -1.67
CA GLU A 4 -24.41 55.30 -1.85
C GLU A 4 -23.48 55.08 -3.05
N ARG A 5 -22.38 54.36 -2.84
CA ARG A 5 -21.48 53.91 -3.93
C ARG A 5 -21.87 52.48 -4.32
N LEU A 6 -22.40 52.34 -5.53
CA LEU A 6 -22.57 51.07 -6.24
C LEU A 6 -21.19 50.46 -6.52
N ILE A 7 -20.95 49.24 -6.03
CA ILE A 7 -19.84 48.38 -6.47
C ILE A 7 -20.43 47.38 -7.46
N ARG A 8 -20.11 47.53 -8.74
CA ARG A 8 -20.44 46.54 -9.79
C ARG A 8 -19.45 45.38 -9.66
N SER A 9 -19.97 44.20 -9.33
CA SER A 9 -19.24 42.94 -9.34
C SER A 9 -19.19 42.43 -10.78
N THR A 10 -18.00 42.42 -11.37
CA THR A 10 -17.76 41.92 -12.73
C THR A 10 -17.32 40.46 -12.62
N THR A 11 -18.24 39.53 -12.86
CA THR A 11 -17.95 38.10 -12.92
C THR A 11 -17.26 37.79 -14.25
N LEU A 12 -15.96 37.50 -14.23
CA LEU A 12 -15.24 36.92 -15.37
C LEU A 12 -15.46 35.41 -15.34
N ALA A 13 -16.22 34.89 -16.30
CA ALA A 13 -16.30 33.46 -16.59
C ALA A 13 -15.07 33.07 -17.42
N LEU A 14 -14.12 32.36 -16.79
CA LEU A 14 -12.96 31.77 -17.44
C LEU A 14 -13.38 30.38 -17.96
N ALA A 15 -13.61 30.27 -19.27
CA ALA A 15 -13.86 29.00 -19.94
C ALA A 15 -12.52 28.30 -20.18
N LEU A 16 -12.25 27.24 -19.41
CA LEU A 16 -11.12 26.34 -19.62
C LEU A 16 -11.42 25.42 -20.81
N LEU A 17 -10.68 25.62 -21.90
CA LEU A 17 -10.56 24.66 -23.00
C LEU A 17 -9.51 23.62 -22.59
N LEU A 18 -9.96 22.41 -22.24
CA LEU A 18 -9.05 21.28 -22.03
C LEU A 18 -8.69 20.67 -23.40
N PRO A 19 -7.40 20.41 -23.68
CA PRO A 19 -6.99 19.67 -24.86
C PRO A 19 -7.42 18.20 -24.73
N VAL A 20 -8.01 17.65 -25.80
CA VAL A 20 -8.24 16.21 -25.95
C VAL A 20 -6.91 15.60 -26.37
N THR A 21 -6.22 14.95 -25.45
CA THR A 21 -5.01 14.17 -25.75
C THR A 21 -5.42 12.79 -26.24
N THR A 22 -5.00 12.43 -27.45
CA THR A 22 -5.16 11.09 -28.01
C THR A 22 -3.99 10.26 -27.51
N GLY A 23 -4.18 9.49 -26.43
CA GLY A 23 -3.15 8.59 -25.87
C GLY A 23 -3.13 7.22 -26.56
N CYS A 24 -1.94 6.63 -26.68
CA CYS A 24 -1.74 5.26 -27.15
C CYS A 24 -2.18 4.27 -26.06
N VAL A 25 -2.99 3.26 -26.42
CA VAL A 25 -3.39 2.16 -25.53
C VAL A 25 -2.43 1.00 -25.75
N ALA A 26 -1.81 0.50 -24.68
CA ALA A 26 -1.10 -0.78 -24.71
C ALA A 26 -2.14 -1.91 -24.61
N GLU A 27 -2.20 -2.75 -25.64
CA GLU A 27 -3.09 -3.91 -25.71
C GLU A 27 -2.37 -5.14 -25.14
N TRP A 28 -2.97 -5.79 -24.14
CA TRP A 28 -2.42 -7.01 -23.52
C TRP A 28 -2.99 -8.24 -24.23
N HIS A 29 -2.12 -9.19 -24.57
CA HIS A 29 -2.51 -10.48 -25.15
C HIS A 29 -2.17 -11.63 -24.19
N ASP A 30 -3.10 -12.57 -24.02
CA ASP A 30 -2.93 -13.81 -23.27
C ASP A 30 -2.82 -14.98 -24.26
N ASP A 31 -1.65 -15.63 -24.32
CA ASP A 31 -1.37 -16.79 -25.18
C ASP A 31 -1.25 -18.12 -24.42
N GLY A 32 -1.52 -18.13 -23.11
CA GLY A 32 -1.66 -19.35 -22.32
C GLY A 32 -0.39 -19.91 -21.68
N ASP A 33 0.76 -19.24 -21.83
CA ASP A 33 2.02 -19.55 -21.14
C ASP A 33 2.54 -18.42 -20.22
N GLY A 34 1.87 -17.27 -20.19
CA GLY A 34 2.14 -16.17 -19.28
C GLY A 34 1.65 -14.83 -19.83
N TRP A 35 1.69 -13.79 -18.98
CA TRP A 35 1.48 -12.41 -19.43
C TRP A 35 2.84 -11.85 -19.84
N TRP A 36 3.03 -11.56 -21.13
CA TRP A 36 4.19 -10.83 -21.61
C TRP A 36 3.73 -9.50 -22.19
N HIS A 37 4.56 -8.49 -22.00
CA HIS A 37 4.39 -7.19 -22.61
C HIS A 37 5.35 -7.11 -23.80
N ASP A 38 4.82 -6.83 -24.99
CA ASP A 38 5.65 -6.37 -26.10
C ASP A 38 6.04 -4.92 -25.78
N ASP A 39 7.29 -4.76 -25.39
CA ASP A 39 7.94 -3.48 -25.16
C ASP A 39 7.78 -2.55 -26.39
N PRO A 40 7.08 -1.40 -26.30
CA PRO A 40 6.79 -0.53 -27.44
C PRO A 40 7.98 0.38 -27.81
N TRP A 41 9.22 -0.05 -27.57
CA TRP A 41 10.41 0.79 -27.69
C TRP A 41 10.83 1.11 -29.14
N GLU A 42 10.10 0.66 -30.16
CA GLU A 42 10.40 1.02 -31.55
C GLU A 42 9.61 2.20 -32.12
N GLN A 43 8.69 2.84 -31.37
CA GLN A 43 7.83 3.91 -31.93
C GLN A 43 7.63 5.18 -31.11
N CYS A 44 8.36 5.38 -30.01
CA CYS A 44 8.32 6.65 -29.28
C CYS A 44 9.53 7.53 -29.64
N ASP A 45 9.26 8.68 -30.27
CA ASP A 45 10.24 9.73 -30.54
C ASP A 45 10.78 10.29 -29.22
N TRP A 46 12.08 10.58 -29.14
CA TRP A 46 12.84 10.79 -27.91
C TRP A 46 12.58 12.13 -27.18
N ASP A 47 11.57 12.89 -27.58
CA ASP A 47 11.39 14.30 -27.18
C ASP A 47 10.10 14.59 -26.41
N GLU A 48 9.31 13.60 -25.97
CA GLU A 48 8.12 13.82 -25.14
C GLU A 48 8.27 13.35 -23.68
N GLU A 49 8.00 14.28 -22.77
CA GLU A 49 8.06 14.17 -21.32
C GLU A 49 6.92 13.26 -20.81
N TRP A 50 7.27 12.18 -20.12
CA TRP A 50 6.33 11.18 -19.59
C TRP A 50 5.50 11.74 -18.41
N ASP A 51 4.16 11.67 -18.49
CA ASP A 51 3.24 12.03 -17.41
C ASP A 51 2.43 10.78 -16.96
N PRO A 52 2.62 10.26 -15.73
CA PRO A 52 2.05 8.98 -15.31
C PRO A 52 0.77 9.17 -14.49
N VAL A 53 -0.38 9.38 -15.12
CA VAL A 53 -1.68 9.30 -14.44
C VAL A 53 -2.73 8.61 -15.30
N ALA A 54 -3.36 7.59 -14.70
CA ALA A 54 -4.57 6.85 -15.13
C ALA A 54 -4.36 5.53 -15.88
N CYS A 55 -4.15 4.45 -15.13
CA CYS A 55 -4.52 3.10 -15.56
C CYS A 55 -5.82 2.69 -14.85
N GLU A 56 -6.95 2.73 -15.55
CA GLU A 56 -8.17 2.03 -15.13
C GLU A 56 -8.26 0.69 -15.85
N CYS A 57 -8.38 -0.40 -15.09
CA CYS A 57 -8.60 -1.74 -15.64
C CYS A 57 -10.08 -1.96 -15.94
N VAL A 58 -10.42 -2.24 -17.20
CA VAL A 58 -11.73 -2.81 -17.57
C VAL A 58 -11.57 -4.32 -17.72
N PRO A 59 -12.33 -5.17 -17.01
CA PRO A 59 -12.28 -6.61 -17.20
C PRO A 59 -13.02 -7.00 -18.47
N ASP A 60 -12.32 -7.61 -19.43
CA ASP A 60 -12.95 -8.13 -20.64
C ASP A 60 -13.50 -9.54 -20.40
N SER A 61 -14.80 -9.67 -20.66
CA SER A 61 -15.58 -10.90 -20.56
C SER A 61 -15.62 -11.61 -21.91
N SER A 62 -14.69 -12.52 -22.15
CA SER A 62 -14.78 -13.70 -23.04
C SER A 62 -13.39 -14.35 -23.08
N ASN A 63 -13.19 -15.66 -22.98
CA ASN A 63 -13.39 -16.56 -24.11
C ASN A 63 -13.11 -18.03 -23.71
N THR A 64 -14.09 -18.89 -23.98
CA THR A 64 -14.01 -20.23 -24.61
C THR A 64 -12.82 -21.16 -24.31
N ASN A 65 -13.12 -22.16 -23.48
CA ASN A 65 -12.80 -23.59 -23.65
C ASN A 65 -12.04 -23.98 -24.93
N ASN A 66 -10.81 -24.47 -24.79
CA ASN A 66 -10.34 -25.59 -25.62
C ASN A 66 -9.32 -26.46 -24.89
N ASN A 67 -9.77 -27.66 -24.54
CA ASN A 67 -8.93 -28.78 -24.12
C ASN A 67 -8.02 -29.20 -25.29
N ASN A 68 -6.71 -29.31 -25.05
CA ASN A 68 -5.93 -30.33 -25.73
C ASN A 68 -4.88 -30.97 -24.81
N ASN A 69 -5.09 -32.27 -24.67
CA ASN A 69 -4.34 -33.25 -23.92
C ASN A 69 -3.13 -33.73 -24.75
N GLY A 70 -1.93 -33.76 -24.17
CA GLY A 70 -0.72 -34.16 -24.88
C GLY A 70 0.44 -34.56 -23.96
N SER A 71 0.32 -35.71 -23.32
CA SER A 71 1.43 -36.41 -22.65
C SER A 71 2.46 -36.96 -23.65
N ASN A 72 3.77 -36.79 -23.38
CA ASN A 72 4.81 -37.84 -23.45
C ASN A 72 6.20 -37.23 -23.17
N ASN A 73 6.90 -37.57 -22.09
CA ASN A 73 7.70 -38.78 -21.79
C ASN A 73 9.17 -38.78 -22.29
N ASN A 74 10.07 -38.86 -21.30
CA ASN A 74 11.30 -39.66 -21.21
C ASN A 74 12.67 -39.22 -21.79
N ASN A 75 13.62 -39.16 -20.82
CA ASN A 75 14.98 -39.75 -20.77
C ASN A 75 16.07 -39.28 -21.76
N ASN A 76 17.24 -38.85 -21.25
CA ASN A 76 18.35 -39.74 -20.87
C ASN A 76 19.70 -38.95 -20.67
N SER A 77 20.25 -39.03 -19.46
CA SER A 77 21.65 -39.32 -19.07
C SER A 77 22.89 -38.81 -19.84
N SER A 78 23.82 -38.24 -19.04
CA SER A 78 25.28 -38.42 -18.99
C SER A 78 26.26 -37.41 -19.62
N ASN A 79 27.03 -36.79 -18.70
CA ASN A 79 28.47 -36.47 -18.70
C ASN A 79 29.13 -35.61 -19.81
N ASN A 80 29.69 -34.46 -19.41
CA ASN A 80 31.16 -34.27 -19.40
C ASN A 80 31.63 -33.02 -18.62
N ASN A 81 32.77 -33.18 -17.94
CA ASN A 81 33.54 -32.13 -17.27
C ASN A 81 34.02 -31.03 -18.23
N ASN A 82 33.95 -29.76 -17.81
CA ASN A 82 35.08 -28.85 -18.02
C ASN A 82 35.07 -27.65 -17.06
N HIS A 83 36.27 -27.35 -16.59
CA HIS A 83 36.64 -26.30 -15.65
C HIS A 83 36.73 -24.96 -16.40
N SER A 84 35.97 -23.93 -16.00
CA SER A 84 36.33 -22.51 -16.18
C SER A 84 35.36 -21.60 -15.41
N ASN A 85 35.96 -20.72 -14.60
CA ASN A 85 35.42 -19.55 -13.93
C ASN A 85 34.07 -19.03 -14.44
N ASN A 86 33.10 -18.91 -13.54
CA ASN A 86 32.01 -17.97 -13.72
C ASN A 86 31.54 -17.38 -12.39
N ASN A 87 31.32 -16.07 -12.42
CA ASN A 87 30.81 -15.25 -11.34
C ASN A 87 29.52 -15.84 -10.78
N ASN A 88 29.45 -15.91 -9.46
CA ASN A 88 28.31 -16.42 -8.71
C ASN A 88 27.19 -15.36 -8.68
N SER A 89 26.53 -15.14 -9.82
CA SER A 89 25.14 -14.67 -9.83
C SER A 89 24.27 -15.88 -9.51
N SER A 90 23.97 -16.06 -8.22
CA SER A 90 22.95 -17.01 -7.79
C SER A 90 21.59 -16.48 -8.21
N ASN A 91 21.23 -16.78 -9.46
CA ASN A 91 19.87 -16.78 -9.95
C ASN A 91 19.14 -17.95 -9.26
N ASN A 92 18.61 -17.73 -8.05
CA ASN A 92 17.83 -18.73 -7.34
C ASN A 92 16.34 -18.43 -7.54
N ASN A 93 15.84 -18.88 -8.69
CA ASN A 93 14.41 -19.02 -8.94
C ASN A 93 13.87 -20.25 -8.21
N ASN A 94 12.71 -20.05 -7.58
CA ASN A 94 11.68 -21.02 -7.20
C ASN A 94 11.89 -21.91 -5.97
N ASN A 95 11.19 -21.56 -4.89
CA ASN A 95 10.26 -22.46 -4.21
C ASN A 95 9.12 -21.67 -3.54
N ASN A 96 8.03 -21.45 -4.30
CA ASN A 96 6.73 -21.12 -3.73
C ASN A 96 6.17 -22.36 -3.00
N ASN A 97 5.62 -22.17 -1.80
CA ASN A 97 4.24 -22.56 -1.44
C ASN A 97 4.03 -22.63 0.08
N ASN A 98 4.24 -21.49 0.74
CA ASN A 98 3.30 -20.90 1.69
C ASN A 98 3.93 -19.55 2.08
N PRO A 99 3.46 -18.39 1.60
CA PRO A 99 4.00 -17.12 2.07
C PRO A 99 3.76 -17.10 3.58
N ASN A 100 4.84 -17.22 4.35
CA ASN A 100 4.76 -16.95 5.78
C ASN A 100 4.19 -15.53 5.86
N PRO A 101 3.00 -15.32 6.46
CA PRO A 101 2.32 -14.02 6.42
C PRO A 101 3.11 -12.88 7.07
N ASN A 102 4.27 -13.20 7.66
CA ASN A 102 5.16 -12.28 8.33
C ASN A 102 6.44 -11.94 7.54
N CYS A 103 6.55 -12.35 6.27
CA CYS A 103 7.68 -11.89 5.45
C CYS A 103 7.48 -10.41 5.04
N PRO A 104 8.52 -9.57 5.12
CA PRO A 104 8.48 -8.20 4.60
C PRO A 104 8.03 -8.13 3.15
N ASP A 105 7.28 -7.09 2.79
CA ASP A 105 6.84 -6.87 1.41
C ASP A 105 8.06 -6.73 0.49
N PRO A 106 8.17 -7.53 -0.60
CA PRO A 106 9.31 -7.46 -1.52
C PRO A 106 9.48 -6.09 -2.19
N MET A 107 8.46 -5.23 -2.17
CA MET A 107 8.53 -3.86 -2.69
C MET A 107 9.10 -2.85 -1.68
N SER A 108 9.00 -3.12 -0.37
CA SER A 108 9.53 -2.23 0.69
C SER A 108 10.87 -2.68 1.27
N ALA A 109 11.26 -3.94 1.06
CA ALA A 109 12.44 -4.52 1.68
C ALA A 109 13.61 -4.74 0.71
N ILE A 110 14.82 -4.46 1.19
CA ILE A 110 16.09 -4.78 0.53
C ILE A 110 16.53 -6.17 1.00
N TYR A 111 16.36 -7.18 0.15
CA TYR A 111 16.78 -8.54 0.46
C TYR A 111 18.28 -8.76 0.17
N LEU A 112 19.02 -9.24 1.16
CA LEU A 112 20.43 -9.64 1.00
C LEU A 112 20.55 -11.11 0.59
N SER A 113 19.75 -11.98 1.21
CA SER A 113 19.70 -13.40 0.86
C SER A 113 18.40 -14.03 1.33
N THR A 114 17.91 -15.02 0.59
CA THR A 114 16.80 -15.89 1.00
C THR A 114 17.28 -17.18 1.67
N ASP A 115 18.59 -17.44 1.70
CA ASP A 115 19.17 -18.63 2.31
C ASP A 115 19.48 -18.41 3.80
N ALA A 116 18.85 -19.21 4.66
CA ALA A 116 19.01 -19.10 6.11
C ALA A 116 20.47 -19.33 6.57
N GLY A 117 21.22 -20.18 5.87
CA GLY A 117 22.63 -20.41 6.15
C GLY A 117 23.47 -19.16 5.90
N VAL A 118 23.27 -18.51 4.75
CA VAL A 118 23.92 -17.23 4.43
C VAL A 118 23.55 -16.16 5.46
N CYS A 119 22.27 -16.03 5.78
CA CYS A 119 21.77 -15.06 6.74
C CYS A 119 22.36 -15.21 8.15
N SER A 120 22.69 -16.43 8.56
CA SER A 120 23.35 -16.68 9.84
C SER A 120 24.85 -16.34 9.87
N MET A 121 25.47 -16.19 8.69
CA MET A 121 26.92 -15.97 8.56
C MET A 121 27.28 -14.51 8.23
N ILE A 122 26.36 -13.76 7.63
CA ILE A 122 26.63 -12.38 7.21
C ILE A 122 26.26 -11.40 8.34
N GLU A 123 27.14 -10.44 8.58
CA GLU A 123 26.86 -9.25 9.38
C GLU A 123 26.69 -8.09 8.42
N PHE A 124 25.58 -7.37 8.52
CA PHE A 124 25.26 -6.25 7.64
C PHE A 124 24.65 -5.10 8.43
N THR A 125 24.72 -3.91 7.85
CA THR A 125 24.14 -2.68 8.41
C THR A 125 23.19 -2.09 7.39
N CYS A 126 21.99 -1.74 7.82
CA CYS A 126 20.98 -1.17 6.96
C CYS A 126 21.20 0.34 6.76
N PRO A 127 20.78 0.90 5.61
CA PRO A 127 20.73 2.35 5.41
C PRO A 127 19.82 3.03 6.44
N GLU A 128 19.95 4.36 6.60
CA GLU A 128 19.02 5.13 7.44
C GLU A 128 17.57 4.94 6.95
N GLY A 129 16.64 4.72 7.88
CA GLY A 129 15.24 4.43 7.59
C GLY A 129 14.91 2.95 7.38
N PHE A 130 15.89 2.05 7.52
CA PHE A 130 15.67 0.60 7.42
C PHE A 130 16.15 -0.14 8.67
N GLU A 131 15.42 -1.19 9.05
CA GLU A 131 15.78 -2.13 10.12
C GLU A 131 16.18 -3.49 9.55
N SER A 132 17.20 -4.11 10.15
CA SER A 132 17.63 -5.44 9.72
C SER A 132 16.63 -6.50 10.16
N PHE A 133 16.22 -7.37 9.25
CA PHE A 133 15.45 -8.57 9.55
C PHE A 133 16.24 -9.84 9.22
N SER A 134 15.97 -10.91 9.97
CA SER A 134 16.40 -12.27 9.66
C SER A 134 15.33 -13.23 10.12
N LEU A 135 14.56 -13.75 9.17
CA LEU A 135 13.37 -14.57 9.41
C LEU A 135 13.53 -15.91 8.71
N GLU A 136 13.30 -16.99 9.46
CA GLU A 136 13.33 -18.35 8.91
C GLU A 136 12.24 -18.50 7.83
N GLY A 137 12.65 -18.87 6.62
CA GLY A 137 11.77 -19.00 5.47
C GLY A 137 11.55 -17.72 4.64
N CYS A 138 11.92 -16.54 5.14
CA CYS A 138 11.88 -15.29 4.36
C CYS A 138 13.27 -14.84 3.92
N GLY A 139 14.31 -15.17 4.69
CA GLY A 139 15.68 -14.73 4.45
C GLY A 139 16.10 -13.59 5.39
N CYS A 140 17.01 -12.76 4.92
CA CYS A 140 17.54 -11.62 5.65
C CYS A 140 17.73 -10.44 4.72
N GLY A 141 17.58 -9.26 5.30
CA GLY A 141 17.58 -8.02 4.56
C GLY A 141 17.38 -6.82 5.47
N CYS A 142 17.09 -5.71 4.85
CA CYS A 142 16.72 -4.46 5.48
C CYS A 142 15.26 -4.18 5.09
N ASP A 143 14.35 -4.18 6.06
CA ASP A 143 12.97 -3.76 5.84
C ASP A 143 12.88 -2.27 6.10
N GLU A 144 12.03 -1.59 5.35
CA GLU A 144 11.75 -0.18 5.64
C GLU A 144 11.15 -0.13 7.04
N VAL A 145 11.78 0.63 7.93
CA VAL A 145 11.13 0.94 9.21
C VAL A 145 9.94 1.79 8.79
N ALA A 146 8.74 1.22 8.81
CA ALA A 146 7.51 2.00 8.67
C ALA A 146 7.70 3.19 9.60
N ALA A 147 7.93 4.37 9.02
CA ALA A 147 8.60 5.48 9.71
C ALA A 147 7.96 5.60 11.08
N LEU A 148 8.72 5.31 12.15
CA LEU A 148 8.17 4.95 13.45
C LEU A 148 7.34 6.05 14.11
N ASP A 149 7.23 7.21 13.48
CA ASP A 149 6.17 8.16 13.72
C ASP A 149 5.74 8.74 12.35
N PRO A 150 4.66 8.24 11.70
CA PRO A 150 4.13 8.92 10.54
C PRO A 150 3.79 10.33 11.01
N CYS A 151 4.47 11.29 10.41
CA CYS A 151 4.17 12.68 10.62
C CYS A 151 2.67 12.89 10.47
N PRO A 152 1.99 13.43 11.49
CA PRO A 152 0.57 13.64 11.37
C PRO A 152 0.32 14.58 10.19
N ASP A 153 -0.81 14.42 9.51
CA ASP A 153 -1.17 15.30 8.40
C ASP A 153 -1.24 16.74 8.93
N LEU A 154 -0.25 17.56 8.56
CA LEU A 154 -0.16 18.94 9.03
C LEU A 154 -1.27 19.84 8.47
N THR A 155 -2.09 19.32 7.55
CA THR A 155 -3.30 19.99 7.05
C THR A 155 -4.55 19.62 7.85
N ASP A 156 -4.49 18.59 8.70
CA ASP A 156 -5.59 18.18 9.57
C ASP A 156 -5.81 19.24 10.68
N PRO A 157 -7.02 19.81 10.83
CA PRO A 157 -7.33 20.75 11.89
C PRO A 157 -7.19 20.17 13.32
N SER A 158 -7.15 18.85 13.45
CA SER A 158 -6.93 18.11 14.70
C SER A 158 -5.46 18.17 15.16
N VAL A 159 -4.56 18.68 14.30
CA VAL A 159 -3.12 18.81 14.58
C VAL A 159 -2.78 20.26 14.91
N LEU A 160 -2.37 20.50 16.16
CA LEU A 160 -1.82 21.77 16.62
C LEU A 160 -0.29 21.71 16.63
N LEU A 161 0.30 22.19 15.55
CA LEU A 161 1.75 22.25 15.43
C LEU A 161 2.36 23.36 16.29
N VAL A 162 3.36 23.01 17.11
CA VAL A 162 4.14 23.96 17.92
C VAL A 162 5.38 24.42 17.17
N SER A 163 6.11 23.50 16.55
CA SER A 163 7.29 23.82 15.72
C SER A 163 7.59 22.70 14.74
N THR A 164 8.13 23.04 13.56
CA THR A 164 8.70 22.07 12.60
C THR A 164 10.20 21.84 12.79
N ASP A 165 10.86 22.57 13.69
CA ASP A 165 12.29 22.45 13.92
C ASP A 165 12.58 21.45 15.06
N ALA A 166 13.21 20.33 14.72
CA ALA A 166 13.57 19.28 15.69
C ALA A 166 14.42 19.80 16.87
N GLN A 167 15.27 20.82 16.65
CA GLN A 167 16.09 21.42 17.72
C GLN A 167 15.24 22.27 18.69
N VAL A 168 14.18 22.89 18.18
CA VAL A 168 13.22 23.62 19.02
C VAL A 168 12.37 22.61 19.79
N CYS A 169 11.88 21.56 19.13
CA CYS A 169 11.08 20.50 19.73
C CYS A 169 11.80 19.77 20.88
N GLY A 170 13.11 19.58 20.78
CA GLY A 170 13.90 19.00 21.88
C GLY A 170 14.13 19.92 23.09
N LYS A 171 13.69 21.18 23.04
CA LYS A 171 13.94 22.20 24.10
C LYS A 171 12.68 22.86 24.63
N VAL A 172 11.63 22.91 23.83
CA VAL A 172 10.37 23.54 24.22
C VAL A 172 9.56 22.57 25.09
N GLU A 173 9.19 23.04 26.28
CA GLU A 173 8.15 22.39 27.08
C GLU A 173 6.81 23.07 26.76
N PHE A 174 5.84 22.29 26.32
CA PHE A 174 4.48 22.75 26.08
C PHE A 174 3.49 21.79 26.72
N GLN A 175 2.24 22.25 26.90
CA GLN A 175 1.14 21.45 27.41
C GLN A 175 0.03 21.46 26.36
N CYS A 176 -0.53 20.28 26.10
CA CYS A 176 -1.65 20.17 25.17
C CYS A 176 -2.98 20.52 25.85
N PRO A 177 -3.97 20.99 25.07
CA PRO A 177 -5.35 21.10 25.54
C PRO A 177 -5.85 19.77 26.13
N GLU A 178 -6.85 19.83 27.01
CA GLU A 178 -7.46 18.61 27.55
C GLU A 178 -7.99 17.71 26.42
N GLY A 179 -7.63 16.42 26.47
CA GLY A 179 -7.99 15.43 25.45
C GLY A 179 -6.94 15.24 24.37
N ASN A 180 -6.01 16.18 24.17
CA ASN A 180 -4.98 16.05 23.12
C ASN A 180 -3.71 15.37 23.63
N GLU A 181 -3.04 14.63 22.74
CA GLU A 181 -1.78 13.95 22.99
C GLU A 181 -0.60 14.72 22.40
N GLN A 182 0.56 14.65 23.07
CA GLN A 182 1.81 15.25 22.56
C GLN A 182 2.44 14.33 21.53
N PHE A 183 2.87 14.87 20.40
CA PHE A 183 3.68 14.16 19.42
C PHE A 183 5.02 14.87 19.19
N HIS A 184 6.08 14.07 19.01
CA HIS A 184 7.43 14.51 18.70
C HIS A 184 7.98 13.63 17.57
N ALA A 185 7.93 14.15 16.35
CA ALA A 185 8.33 13.44 15.14
C ALA A 185 9.40 14.23 14.36
N SER A 186 9.94 13.64 13.30
CA SER A 186 10.95 14.28 12.44
C SER A 186 10.44 15.55 11.74
N CYS A 187 9.14 15.64 11.45
CA CYS A 187 8.48 16.82 10.91
C CYS A 187 8.19 17.93 11.93
N GLY A 188 8.36 17.67 13.23
CA GLY A 188 8.08 18.65 14.26
C GLY A 188 7.45 18.07 15.51
N CYS A 189 6.93 18.98 16.34
CA CYS A 189 6.28 18.66 17.58
C CYS A 189 5.01 19.48 17.71
N GLY A 190 4.04 18.92 18.42
CA GLY A 190 2.78 19.57 18.65
C GLY A 190 1.84 18.71 19.47
N CYS A 191 0.56 19.07 19.38
CA CYS A 191 -0.53 18.33 19.98
C CYS A 191 -1.41 17.76 18.87
N ILE A 192 -1.84 16.53 19.03
CA ILE A 192 -2.81 15.90 18.15
C ILE A 192 -4.04 15.50 18.98
N GLU A 193 -5.23 15.79 18.48
CA GLU A 193 -6.45 15.21 19.04
C GLU A 193 -6.43 13.71 18.72
N PRO A 194 -6.46 12.81 19.73
CA PRO A 194 -6.56 11.39 19.46
C PRO A 194 -7.82 11.13 18.64
N PRO A 195 -7.78 10.15 17.72
CA PRO A 195 -8.95 9.81 16.94
C PRO A 195 -10.12 9.54 17.90
N PRO A 196 -11.33 10.03 17.59
CA PRO A 196 -12.47 9.80 18.46
C PRO A 196 -12.61 8.30 18.69
N GLU A 197 -12.72 7.89 19.96
CA GLU A 197 -12.91 6.49 20.31
C GLU A 197 -14.04 5.91 19.44
N PRO A 198 -13.85 4.73 18.83
CA PRO A 198 -14.85 4.16 17.96
C PRO A 198 -16.14 4.00 18.76
N GLN A 199 -17.17 4.77 18.37
CA GLN A 199 -18.47 4.66 19.03
C GLN A 199 -19.06 3.31 18.68
N CYS A 200 -19.01 2.38 19.64
CA CYS A 200 -19.64 1.09 19.51
C CYS A 200 -21.14 1.29 19.27
N PRO A 201 -21.72 0.67 18.21
CA PRO A 201 -23.16 0.65 18.04
C PRO A 201 -23.86 0.20 19.33
N ASP A 202 -24.91 0.91 19.77
CA ASP A 202 -25.61 0.57 21.01
C ASP A 202 -26.20 -0.84 20.90
N ILE A 203 -25.78 -1.74 21.78
CA ILE A 203 -26.24 -3.13 21.81
C ILE A 203 -27.74 -3.25 22.10
N ASN A 204 -28.37 -2.20 22.63
CA ASN A 204 -29.80 -2.15 22.89
C ASN A 204 -30.59 -1.52 21.73
N ASP A 205 -29.92 -0.97 20.71
CA ASP A 205 -30.58 -0.45 19.52
C ASP A 205 -31.10 -1.63 18.68
N PRO A 206 -32.43 -1.75 18.45
CA PRO A 206 -32.99 -2.86 17.68
C PRO A 206 -32.56 -2.88 16.21
N THR A 207 -32.01 -1.77 15.69
CA THR A 207 -31.44 -1.69 14.33
C THR A 207 -30.02 -2.26 14.24
N VAL A 208 -29.39 -2.56 15.38
CA VAL A 208 -28.01 -3.07 15.46
C VAL A 208 -28.03 -4.56 15.74
N HIS A 209 -27.47 -5.33 14.81
CA HIS A 209 -27.38 -6.79 14.90
C HIS A 209 -25.91 -7.21 15.00
N TYR A 210 -25.44 -7.45 16.23
CA TYR A 210 -24.10 -8.00 16.46
C TYR A 210 -24.04 -9.48 16.07
N LEU A 211 -23.03 -9.84 15.29
CA LEU A 211 -22.63 -11.23 15.08
C LEU A 211 -21.72 -11.71 16.21
N ASN A 212 -20.74 -10.88 16.59
CA ASN A 212 -19.87 -11.12 17.72
C ASN A 212 -19.34 -9.79 18.28
N THR A 213 -19.12 -9.71 19.59
CA THR A 213 -18.52 -8.54 20.26
C THR A 213 -17.02 -8.71 20.50
N ASP A 214 -16.46 -9.89 20.20
CA ASP A 214 -15.02 -10.13 20.25
C ASP A 214 -14.37 -9.81 18.88
N PRO A 215 -13.56 -8.74 18.78
CA PRO A 215 -12.92 -8.35 17.53
C PRO A 215 -11.95 -9.42 17.00
N ALA A 216 -11.36 -10.24 17.87
CA ALA A 216 -10.47 -11.33 17.44
C ALA A 216 -11.25 -12.42 16.69
N VAL A 217 -12.50 -12.67 17.08
CA VAL A 217 -13.37 -13.59 16.34
C VAL A 217 -13.83 -12.94 15.04
N CYS A 218 -14.16 -11.66 15.06
CA CYS A 218 -14.57 -10.88 13.90
C CYS A 218 -13.51 -10.79 12.80
N ALA A 219 -12.22 -10.82 13.15
CA ALA A 219 -11.12 -10.85 12.19
C ALA A 219 -11.05 -12.17 11.39
N VAL A 220 -11.59 -13.27 11.92
CA VAL A 220 -11.48 -14.60 11.32
C VAL A 220 -12.75 -15.02 10.57
N ILE A 221 -13.90 -14.47 10.96
CA ILE A 221 -15.18 -14.83 10.33
C ILE A 221 -15.48 -13.94 9.11
N THR A 222 -15.89 -14.57 8.02
CA THR A 222 -16.45 -13.86 6.86
C THR A 222 -17.96 -13.81 6.99
N PHE A 223 -18.54 -12.61 6.85
CA PHE A 223 -19.98 -12.43 6.91
C PHE A 223 -20.44 -11.34 5.92
N SER A 224 -21.73 -11.36 5.61
CA SER A 224 -22.37 -10.37 4.73
C SER A 224 -23.73 -9.99 5.30
N CYS A 225 -24.07 -8.71 5.20
CA CYS A 225 -25.35 -8.19 5.68
C CYS A 225 -26.44 -8.31 4.61
N ASN A 226 -27.70 -8.24 5.04
CA ASN A 226 -28.83 -8.17 4.11
C ASN A 226 -28.80 -6.88 3.28
N ALA A 227 -29.48 -6.88 2.12
CA ALA A 227 -29.56 -5.71 1.26
C ALA A 227 -30.07 -4.48 2.02
N GLY A 228 -29.32 -3.38 1.95
CA GLY A 228 -29.63 -2.12 2.62
C GLY A 228 -29.00 -1.95 4.01
N CYS A 229 -28.48 -3.02 4.62
CA CYS A 229 -27.79 -2.93 5.91
C CYS A 229 -26.33 -2.46 5.73
N ILE A 230 -25.81 -1.72 6.71
CA ILE A 230 -24.41 -1.27 6.78
C ILE A 230 -23.63 -2.28 7.62
N GLN A 231 -22.57 -2.85 7.04
CA GLN A 231 -21.66 -3.74 7.76
C GLN A 231 -20.68 -2.93 8.61
N PHE A 232 -20.41 -3.40 9.83
CA PHE A 232 -19.31 -2.89 10.65
C PHE A 232 -18.42 -4.04 11.14
N ASN A 233 -17.11 -3.79 11.20
CA ASN A 233 -16.10 -4.66 11.76
C ASN A 233 -15.02 -3.76 12.38
N ASN A 234 -15.12 -3.51 13.68
CA ASN A 234 -14.27 -2.59 14.41
C ASN A 234 -13.92 -3.14 15.80
N GLU A 235 -13.30 -2.33 16.65
CA GLU A 235 -12.86 -2.73 18.00
C GLU A 235 -14.02 -3.18 18.90
N CYS A 236 -15.25 -2.79 18.58
CA CYS A 236 -16.46 -3.18 19.31
C CYS A 236 -17.00 -4.55 18.90
N GLY A 237 -16.45 -5.14 17.83
CA GLY A 237 -16.90 -6.39 17.23
C GLY A 237 -17.40 -6.20 15.81
N CYS A 238 -18.32 -7.07 15.40
CA CYS A 238 -18.79 -7.14 14.03
C CYS A 238 -20.29 -7.40 13.96
N GLY A 239 -20.94 -6.79 12.97
CA GLY A 239 -22.37 -6.82 12.86
C GLY A 239 -22.92 -6.08 11.64
N CYS A 240 -24.24 -5.95 11.63
CA CYS A 240 -25.00 -5.24 10.61
C CYS A 240 -25.90 -4.19 11.28
N ILE A 241 -25.97 -2.99 10.69
CA ILE A 241 -26.83 -1.90 11.13
C ILE A 241 -27.90 -1.65 10.06
N GLU A 242 -29.17 -1.65 10.46
CA GLU A 242 -30.28 -1.30 9.57
C GLU A 242 -30.34 0.23 9.36
N PRO A 243 -30.60 0.70 8.12
CA PRO A 243 -30.77 2.12 7.87
C PRO A 243 -32.10 2.60 8.48
N GLN A 244 -32.09 3.78 9.11
CA GLN A 244 -33.30 4.43 9.64
C GLN A 244 -34.17 5.06 8.55
#